data_AF-A0A4W5JDD4-F1
#
_entry.id   AF-A0A4W5JDD4-F1
#
_cell.length_a   1.000
_cell.length_b   1.000
_cell.length_c   1.000
_cell.angle_alpha   90.00
_cell.angle_beta   90.00
_cell.angle_gamma   90.00
#
_symmetry.space_group_name_H-M   'P 1'
#
loop_
_entity.id
_entity.type
_entity.pdbx_description
1 polymer ?
#
loop_
_entity_poly.entity_id
_entity_poly.type
_entity_poly.pdbx_seq_one_letter_code
_entity_poly.pdbx_strand_id
1 'polypeptide(L)'
;MTHNIILTLKVTLIILIEHFSYSHIHDTLHIPLCLIPLCLFPRAHWYLVVICFPGLEQAQHEEWSGPAGVEANRGKRKCQPQASTGPSPEASNPKIKNGAGGTWGASGKPTLRPHNPPACTQDGCQRETIIKKPCILIMDSLKISYHESIYTLLRDYLHVEWEVRRGTRRVFTVDSMKASHCTVPLQDNSSDCGLYLLQYVESFVQNPVVHFDLPLRLERWFPRQQVWRKREEIRSLVMELHGRQGNGGSSCR
;
A
#
# COMPACT_ATOMS: atom_id res chain seq x y z
N MET A 1 -5.26 -15.47 30.26
CA MET A 1 -5.37 -15.74 28.81
C MET A 1 -5.01 -14.52 27.97
N THR A 2 -5.52 -13.33 28.29
CA THR A 2 -5.18 -12.05 27.63
C THR A 2 -3.67 -11.75 27.60
N HIS A 3 -2.95 -12.00 28.68
CA HIS A 3 -1.51 -11.74 28.76
C HIS A 3 -0.68 -12.56 27.76
N ASN A 4 -1.03 -13.83 27.53
CA ASN A 4 -0.34 -14.69 26.55
C ASN A 4 -0.64 -14.25 25.12
N ILE A 5 -1.87 -13.83 24.82
CA ILE A 5 -2.26 -13.34 23.49
C ILE A 5 -1.55 -12.01 23.17
N ILE A 6 -1.40 -11.13 24.17
CA ILE A 6 -0.67 -9.86 24.03
C ILE A 6 0.82 -10.11 23.79
N LEU A 7 1.43 -11.08 24.49
CA LEU A 7 2.81 -11.50 24.21
C LEU A 7 2.94 -12.13 22.83
N THR A 8 2.00 -12.97 22.38
CA THR A 8 2.01 -13.52 21.02
C THR A 8 1.88 -12.42 19.97
N LEU A 9 0.99 -11.44 20.14
CA LEU A 9 0.88 -10.29 19.25
C LEU A 9 2.15 -9.44 19.26
N LYS A 10 2.76 -9.20 20.43
CA LYS A 10 4.06 -8.51 20.52
C LYS A 10 5.15 -9.28 19.80
N VAL A 11 5.26 -10.59 20.00
CA VAL A 11 6.26 -11.43 19.33
C VAL A 11 6.02 -11.46 17.82
N THR A 12 4.77 -11.61 17.34
CA THR A 12 4.46 -11.58 15.89
C THR A 12 4.67 -10.18 15.28
N LEU A 13 4.39 -9.10 16.03
CA LEU A 13 4.66 -7.73 15.61
C LEU A 13 6.17 -7.41 15.59
N ILE A 14 6.94 -7.99 16.52
CA ILE A 14 8.40 -7.84 16.65
C ILE A 14 9.15 -8.64 15.57
N ILE A 15 8.64 -9.80 15.15
CA ILE A 15 9.29 -10.64 14.12
C ILE A 15 9.46 -9.92 12.77
N LEU A 16 8.71 -8.85 12.49
CA LEU A 16 8.91 -8.05 11.28
C LEU A 16 9.97 -6.94 11.37
N ILE A 17 10.54 -6.67 12.55
CA ILE A 17 11.52 -5.58 12.74
C ILE A 17 12.76 -6.12 13.48
N GLU A 18 13.15 -7.38 13.26
CA GLU A 18 14.42 -7.89 13.79
C GLU A 18 15.61 -7.43 12.95
N HIS A 19 15.97 -6.15 13.11
CA HIS A 19 17.39 -5.75 13.07
C HIS A 19 17.76 -4.62 14.03
N PHE A 20 16.97 -4.36 15.09
CA PHE A 20 17.36 -3.42 16.16
C PHE A 20 17.08 -3.98 17.56
N SER A 21 18.17 -4.28 18.26
CA SER A 21 18.41 -4.46 19.70
C SER A 21 17.21 -4.59 20.67
N TYR A 22 17.20 -5.70 21.41
CA TYR A 22 16.25 -6.13 22.45
C TYR A 22 16.12 -5.25 23.71
N SER A 23 16.65 -4.03 23.72
CA SER A 23 16.69 -3.16 24.91
C SER A 23 15.64 -2.04 24.91
N HIS A 24 14.89 -1.85 23.83
CA HIS A 24 13.79 -0.90 23.75
C HIS A 24 12.59 -1.61 23.14
N ILE A 25 11.60 -1.99 23.95
CA ILE A 25 10.30 -2.42 23.42
C ILE A 25 9.78 -1.21 22.66
N HIS A 26 9.82 -1.25 21.32
CA HIS A 26 9.41 -0.14 20.47
C HIS A 26 7.99 0.31 20.84
N ASP A 27 7.81 1.59 21.15
CA ASP A 27 6.49 2.20 21.41
C ASP A 27 5.67 2.17 20.11
N THR A 28 4.72 1.23 20.01
CA THR A 28 3.90 1.05 18.80
C THR A 28 3.13 2.32 18.46
N LEU A 29 2.79 3.14 19.46
CA LEU A 29 2.03 4.38 19.29
C LEU A 29 2.85 5.47 18.59
N HIS A 30 4.19 5.37 18.63
CA HIS A 30 5.09 6.29 17.95
C HIS A 30 5.34 5.88 16.49
N ILE A 31 5.06 4.62 16.13
CA ILE A 31 5.23 4.13 14.76
C ILE A 31 3.98 4.52 13.94
N PRO A 32 4.12 5.34 12.88
CA PRO A 32 2.97 5.81 12.11
C PRO A 32 2.30 4.69 11.30
N LEU A 33 3.03 3.65 10.91
CA LEU A 33 2.51 2.54 10.12
C LEU A 33 3.12 1.24 10.62
N CYS A 34 2.30 0.36 11.19
CA CYS A 34 2.72 -0.99 11.61
C CYS A 34 2.13 -2.01 10.65
N LEU A 35 2.97 -2.61 9.81
CA LEU A 35 2.58 -3.68 8.89
C LEU A 35 2.64 -5.01 9.66
N ILE A 36 1.58 -5.82 9.58
CA ILE A 36 1.41 -7.04 10.38
C ILE A 36 0.91 -8.17 9.46
N PRO A 37 1.75 -9.16 9.12
CA PRO A 37 1.35 -10.33 8.37
C PRO A 37 0.59 -11.24 9.31
N LEU A 38 -0.62 -11.62 8.91
CA LEU A 38 -1.43 -12.55 9.67
C LEU A 38 -1.72 -13.79 8.84
N CYS A 39 -1.59 -14.94 9.49
CA CYS A 39 -1.95 -16.24 8.94
C CYS A 39 -3.18 -16.77 9.68
N LEU A 40 -4.26 -17.06 8.96
CA LEU A 40 -5.44 -17.73 9.52
C LEU A 40 -5.27 -19.24 9.45
N PHE A 41 -5.09 -19.84 10.62
CA PHE A 41 -5.15 -21.29 10.82
C PHE A 41 -6.61 -21.75 10.98
N PRO A 42 -7.02 -22.93 10.45
CA PRO A 42 -6.24 -23.93 9.70
C PRO A 42 -6.16 -23.68 8.19
N ARG A 43 -6.69 -22.56 7.68
CA ARG A 43 -6.77 -22.28 6.23
C ARG A 43 -5.41 -22.00 5.56
N ALA A 44 -4.35 -21.81 6.35
CA ALA A 44 -3.02 -21.40 5.89
C ALA A 44 -3.08 -20.16 4.97
N HIS A 45 -3.99 -19.24 5.29
CA HIS A 45 -4.26 -18.05 4.49
C HIS A 45 -3.54 -16.84 5.05
N TRP A 46 -2.70 -16.21 4.24
CA TRP A 46 -1.94 -15.02 4.60
C TRP A 46 -2.61 -13.74 4.09
N TYR A 47 -2.68 -12.73 4.93
CA TYR A 47 -3.13 -11.38 4.57
C TYR A 47 -2.37 -10.33 5.39
N LEU A 48 -2.37 -9.09 4.90
CA LEU A 48 -1.67 -8.00 5.55
C LEU A 48 -2.66 -7.12 6.32
N VAL A 49 -2.33 -6.82 7.57
CA VAL A 49 -2.97 -5.77 8.34
C VAL A 49 -2.01 -4.60 8.50
N VAL A 50 -2.53 -3.38 8.40
CA VAL A 50 -1.74 -2.18 8.69
C VAL A 50 -2.45 -1.37 9.77
N ILE A 51 -1.78 -1.18 10.91
CA ILE A 51 -2.22 -0.21 11.93
C ILE A 51 -1.63 1.14 11.52
N CYS A 52 -2.50 2.09 11.20
CA CYS A 52 -2.13 3.41 10.72
C CYS A 52 -2.36 4.45 11.82
N PHE A 53 -1.33 5.24 12.08
CA PHE A 53 -1.29 6.39 12.98
C PHE A 53 -1.95 6.15 14.35
N PRO A 54 -1.61 5.06 15.07
CA PRO A 54 -2.25 4.73 16.35
C PRO A 54 -2.06 5.81 17.44
N GLY A 55 -0.98 6.60 17.33
CA GLY A 55 -0.72 7.74 18.20
C GLY A 55 -1.63 8.95 17.98
N LEU A 56 -2.23 9.11 16.80
CA LEU A 56 -3.10 10.25 16.50
C LEU A 56 -4.47 10.09 17.16
N GLU A 57 -4.95 11.13 17.83
CA GLU A 57 -6.29 11.13 18.43
C GLU A 57 -7.40 11.38 17.40
N GLN A 58 -7.11 12.22 16.40
CA GLN A 58 -8.03 12.61 15.34
C GLN A 58 -7.32 12.65 14.00
N ALA A 59 -8.10 12.75 12.92
CA ALA A 59 -7.55 12.93 11.58
C ALA A 59 -6.80 14.27 11.48
N GLN A 60 -5.65 14.24 10.81
CA GLN A 60 -4.82 15.40 10.53
C GLN A 60 -4.79 15.64 9.02
N HIS A 61 -4.94 16.91 8.64
CA HIS A 61 -4.80 17.37 7.26
C HIS A 61 -3.45 18.05 7.10
N GLU A 62 -2.74 17.71 6.04
CA GLU A 62 -1.42 18.26 5.75
C GLU A 62 -1.37 18.75 4.31
N GLU A 63 -0.65 19.85 4.07
CA GLU A 63 -0.32 20.30 2.72
C GLU A 63 0.63 19.30 2.05
N TRP A 64 0.31 18.93 0.80
CA TRP A 64 1.03 17.95 0.02
C TRP A 64 1.70 18.62 -1.17
N SER A 65 3.03 18.67 -1.15
CA SER A 65 3.85 19.28 -2.20
C SER A 65 4.19 18.32 -3.36
N GLY A 66 3.58 17.14 -3.39
CA GLY A 66 3.82 16.14 -4.43
C GLY A 66 5.22 15.51 -4.37
N PRO A 67 5.52 14.56 -5.27
CA PRO A 67 6.85 13.96 -5.39
C PRO A 67 7.94 14.92 -5.94
N ALA A 68 7.65 16.20 -6.17
CA ALA A 68 8.53 17.16 -6.86
C ALA A 68 8.68 18.52 -6.13
N GLY A 69 8.89 18.50 -4.83
CA GLY A 69 9.13 19.71 -4.01
C GLY A 69 10.49 20.40 -4.17
N VAL A 70 11.31 20.06 -5.17
CA VAL A 70 12.64 20.69 -5.39
C VAL A 70 12.93 20.90 -6.88
N GLU A 71 12.08 21.61 -7.63
CA GLU A 71 12.49 22.20 -8.92
C GLU A 71 11.51 23.27 -9.42
N ALA A 72 11.31 24.33 -8.63
CA ALA A 72 10.62 25.53 -9.10
C ALA A 72 11.28 26.80 -8.56
N ASN A 73 12.56 26.99 -8.88
CA ASN A 73 13.14 28.32 -8.84
C ASN A 73 14.11 28.55 -9.99
N ARG A 74 13.57 28.70 -11.21
CA ARG A 74 14.29 29.40 -12.28
C ARG A 74 13.33 30.12 -13.22
N GLY A 75 13.17 31.42 -12.97
CA GLY A 75 13.03 32.42 -14.04
C GLY A 75 11.62 32.74 -14.49
N LYS A 76 11.00 33.72 -13.82
CA LYS A 76 10.08 34.67 -14.46
C LYS A 76 10.72 35.20 -15.75
N ARG A 77 10.17 34.87 -16.92
CA ARG A 77 10.12 35.80 -18.05
C ARG A 77 8.71 35.83 -18.62
N LYS A 78 8.15 37.02 -18.51
CA LYS A 78 6.77 37.41 -18.80
C LYS A 78 6.71 37.80 -20.28
N CYS A 79 5.82 37.19 -21.06
CA CYS A 79 5.40 37.75 -22.35
C CYS A 79 3.87 37.76 -22.37
N GLN A 80 3.32 38.97 -22.37
CA GLN A 80 1.90 39.26 -22.55
C GLN A 80 1.51 39.15 -24.05
N PRO A 81 0.21 38.95 -24.36
CA PRO A 81 -0.30 38.73 -25.71
C PRO A 81 -0.68 40.04 -26.41
N GLN A 82 -0.59 40.07 -27.74
CA GLN A 82 -1.30 41.05 -28.59
C GLN A 82 -1.88 40.41 -29.85
N ALA A 83 -3.01 40.99 -30.27
CA ALA A 83 -3.94 40.63 -31.35
C ALA A 83 -3.28 40.53 -32.75
N SER A 84 -3.88 40.07 -33.87
CA SER A 84 -5.27 40.23 -34.35
C SER A 84 -5.47 39.48 -35.69
N THR A 85 -6.75 39.34 -36.07
CA THR A 85 -7.36 39.27 -37.44
C THR A 85 -7.29 37.98 -38.30
N GLY A 86 -8.48 37.52 -38.73
CA GLY A 86 -8.79 36.33 -39.57
C GLY A 86 -8.60 36.55 -41.10
N PRO A 87 -9.35 35.91 -42.03
CA PRO A 87 -10.74 35.37 -41.90
C PRO A 87 -11.02 33.94 -42.45
N SER A 88 -12.27 33.52 -42.24
CA SER A 88 -12.99 32.31 -42.72
C SER A 88 -13.18 32.26 -44.27
N PRO A 89 -13.58 31.13 -44.89
CA PRO A 89 -15.01 30.74 -45.05
C PRO A 89 -15.29 29.23 -44.78
N GLU A 90 -16.42 28.85 -44.15
CA GLU A 90 -17.69 28.37 -44.75
C GLU A 90 -17.52 27.07 -45.60
N ALA A 91 -18.26 25.95 -45.49
CA ALA A 91 -19.58 25.67 -44.95
C ALA A 91 -19.82 24.14 -44.74
N SER A 92 -20.98 23.82 -44.15
CA SER A 92 -21.85 22.63 -44.30
C SER A 92 -21.48 21.23 -43.74
N ASN A 93 -22.34 20.80 -42.81
CA ASN A 93 -22.57 19.43 -42.28
C ASN A 93 -23.59 18.69 -43.20
N PRO A 94 -24.14 17.47 -42.90
CA PRO A 94 -23.61 16.15 -42.47
C PRO A 94 -24.00 15.02 -43.46
N LYS A 95 -23.40 13.81 -43.39
CA LYS A 95 -24.17 12.56 -43.65
C LYS A 95 -23.49 11.24 -43.27
N ILE A 96 -24.27 10.44 -42.55
CA ILE A 96 -24.13 9.02 -42.25
C ILE A 96 -24.11 8.18 -43.54
N LYS A 97 -23.22 7.17 -43.64
CA LYS A 97 -23.46 5.95 -44.42
C LYS A 97 -22.82 4.72 -43.75
N ASN A 98 -23.66 3.71 -43.54
CA ASN A 98 -23.29 2.32 -43.28
C ASN A 98 -22.57 1.72 -44.50
N GLY A 99 -21.64 0.80 -44.26
CA GLY A 99 -21.04 -0.03 -45.30
C GLY A 99 -20.31 -1.23 -44.68
N ALA A 100 -20.87 -2.41 -44.88
CA ALA A 100 -20.24 -3.70 -44.60
C ALA A 100 -19.10 -3.98 -45.60
N GLY A 101 -18.02 -4.60 -45.15
CA GLY A 101 -16.94 -5.08 -46.02
C GLY A 101 -15.70 -5.47 -45.19
N GLY A 102 -15.42 -6.77 -45.12
CA GLY A 102 -14.47 -7.35 -44.17
C GLY A 102 -13.00 -7.09 -44.48
N THR A 103 -12.13 -7.36 -43.49
CA THR A 103 -10.74 -7.76 -43.70
C THR A 103 -10.24 -8.48 -42.44
N TRP A 104 -9.74 -9.70 -42.60
CA TRP A 104 -8.91 -10.35 -41.59
C TRP A 104 -7.52 -9.73 -41.71
N GLY A 105 -7.02 -9.09 -40.66
CA GLY A 105 -5.70 -8.46 -40.71
C GLY A 105 -5.23 -7.87 -39.40
N ALA A 106 -4.04 -8.33 -38.99
CA ALA A 106 -3.15 -7.79 -37.99
C ALA A 106 -3.57 -7.92 -36.51
N SER A 107 -2.94 -8.91 -35.86
CA SER A 107 -2.67 -8.96 -34.43
C SER A 107 -2.17 -7.61 -33.92
N GLY A 108 -3.07 -6.79 -33.39
CA GLY A 108 -2.70 -5.66 -32.56
C GLY A 108 -1.99 -6.20 -31.33
N LYS A 109 -0.70 -5.87 -31.17
CA LYS A 109 -0.06 -5.89 -29.85
C LYS A 109 -1.02 -5.17 -28.90
N PRO A 110 -1.44 -5.77 -27.77
CA PRO A 110 -2.19 -5.03 -26.78
C PRO A 110 -1.33 -3.83 -26.41
N THR A 111 -1.78 -2.63 -26.77
CA THR A 111 -1.24 -1.40 -26.21
C THR A 111 -1.51 -1.49 -24.73
N LEU A 112 -0.49 -1.91 -23.97
CA LEU A 112 -0.49 -1.88 -22.51
C LEU A 112 -0.83 -0.44 -22.14
N ARG A 113 -2.07 -0.23 -21.69
CA ARG A 113 -2.46 1.07 -21.15
C ARG A 113 -1.46 1.39 -20.03
N PRO A 114 -0.94 2.63 -19.96
CA PRO A 114 -0.06 3.02 -18.88
C PRO A 114 -0.70 2.65 -17.55
N HIS A 115 0.02 1.87 -16.74
CA HIS A 115 -0.45 1.47 -15.44
C HIS A 115 -0.27 2.67 -14.49
N ASN A 116 -1.28 3.52 -14.43
CA ASN A 116 -1.25 4.69 -13.55
C ASN A 116 -1.30 4.24 -12.08
N PRO A 117 -0.43 4.78 -11.20
CA PRO A 117 -0.44 4.44 -9.78
C PRO A 117 -1.75 4.88 -9.10
N PRO A 118 -2.15 4.22 -7.99
CA PRO A 118 -3.39 4.56 -7.29
C PRO A 118 -3.36 5.99 -6.70
N ALA A 119 -4.50 6.69 -6.74
CA ALA A 119 -4.57 8.10 -6.36
C ALA A 119 -4.27 8.41 -4.88
N CYS A 120 -4.25 7.40 -4.01
CA CYS A 120 -3.90 7.55 -2.58
C CYS A 120 -2.41 7.32 -2.29
N THR A 121 -1.63 6.90 -3.29
CA THR A 121 -0.18 6.64 -3.18
C THR A 121 0.64 7.87 -3.55
N GLN A 122 1.89 7.95 -3.12
CA GLN A 122 2.79 9.08 -3.37
C GLN A 122 2.86 9.46 -4.85
N ASP A 123 3.08 8.48 -5.74
CA ASP A 123 3.24 8.73 -7.17
C ASP A 123 1.91 9.00 -7.90
N GLY A 124 0.79 8.60 -7.29
CA GLY A 124 -0.56 8.81 -7.86
C GLY A 124 -1.31 10.00 -7.27
N CYS A 125 -0.82 10.58 -6.17
CA CYS A 125 -1.51 11.64 -5.45
C CYS A 125 -1.33 12.98 -6.16
N GLN A 126 -2.44 13.55 -6.63
CA GLN A 126 -2.51 14.87 -7.26
C GLN A 126 -3.22 15.91 -6.37
N ARG A 127 -3.37 15.62 -5.07
CA ARG A 127 -4.08 16.52 -4.14
C ARG A 127 -3.13 17.57 -3.58
N GLU A 128 -3.64 18.75 -3.28
CA GLU A 128 -2.91 19.78 -2.52
C GLU A 128 -2.90 19.49 -1.02
N THR A 129 -3.87 18.72 -0.53
CA THR A 129 -3.95 18.32 0.88
C THR A 129 -4.18 16.82 1.00
N ILE A 130 -3.46 16.21 1.94
CA ILE A 130 -3.62 14.79 2.31
C ILE A 130 -4.18 14.66 3.72
N ILE A 131 -4.73 13.48 4.01
CA ILE A 131 -5.26 13.15 5.33
C ILE A 131 -4.49 11.96 5.90
N LYS A 132 -4.07 12.08 7.16
CA LYS A 132 -3.57 10.98 7.99
C LYS A 132 -4.57 10.77 9.12
N LYS A 133 -5.00 9.53 9.37
CA LYS A 133 -5.95 9.25 10.45
C LYS A 133 -5.75 7.89 11.09
N PRO A 134 -6.05 7.74 12.39
CA PRO A 134 -6.00 6.46 13.08
C PRO A 134 -6.96 5.47 12.42
N CYS A 135 -6.44 4.40 11.82
CA CYS A 135 -7.25 3.36 11.20
C CYS A 135 -6.53 2.01 11.10
N ILE A 136 -7.30 0.95 10.87
CA ILE A 136 -6.80 -0.41 10.63
C ILE A 136 -7.15 -0.78 9.19
N LEU A 137 -6.16 -1.10 8.38
CA LEU A 137 -6.34 -1.50 6.99
C LEU A 137 -6.16 -3.01 6.83
N ILE A 138 -7.04 -3.65 6.06
CA ILE A 138 -6.91 -5.06 5.67
C ILE A 138 -6.67 -5.16 4.18
N MET A 139 -5.61 -5.87 3.80
CA MET A 139 -5.30 -6.24 2.43
C MET A 139 -5.32 -7.76 2.31
N ASP A 140 -6.41 -8.29 1.74
CA ASP A 140 -6.68 -9.72 1.60
C ASP A 140 -6.90 -10.05 0.12
N SER A 141 -6.01 -10.87 -0.44
CA SER A 141 -6.02 -11.25 -1.86
C SER A 141 -7.12 -12.25 -2.22
N LEU A 142 -7.69 -12.98 -1.24
CA LEU A 142 -8.77 -13.96 -1.45
C LEU A 142 -10.15 -13.41 -1.09
N LYS A 143 -10.23 -12.45 -0.16
CA LYS A 143 -11.49 -11.95 0.42
C LYS A 143 -12.37 -13.04 1.06
N ILE A 144 -11.79 -14.20 1.43
CA ILE A 144 -12.54 -15.33 2.00
C ILE A 144 -12.63 -15.32 3.53
N SER A 145 -12.05 -14.31 4.17
CA SER A 145 -11.87 -14.28 5.62
C SER A 145 -12.80 -13.25 6.27
N TYR A 146 -13.42 -13.65 7.39
CA TYR A 146 -14.13 -12.72 8.27
C TYR A 146 -13.11 -12.08 9.22
N HIS A 147 -12.97 -10.77 9.12
CA HIS A 147 -11.93 -10.01 9.81
C HIS A 147 -12.44 -9.26 11.05
N GLU A 148 -13.71 -9.43 11.45
CA GLU A 148 -14.28 -8.72 12.60
C GLU A 148 -13.55 -9.01 13.92
N SER A 149 -13.19 -10.28 14.15
CA SER A 149 -12.44 -10.67 15.36
C SER A 149 -11.06 -10.03 15.42
N ILE A 150 -10.39 -9.83 14.27
CA ILE A 150 -9.08 -9.18 14.26
C ILE A 150 -9.20 -7.68 14.55
N TYR A 151 -10.29 -7.02 14.14
CA TYR A 151 -10.53 -5.63 14.48
C TYR A 151 -10.69 -5.41 15.97
N THR A 152 -11.47 -6.26 16.63
CA THR A 152 -11.64 -6.22 18.10
C THR A 152 -10.32 -6.46 18.79
N LEU A 153 -9.60 -7.53 18.41
CA LEU A 153 -8.32 -7.89 19.01
C LEU A 153 -7.28 -6.76 18.91
N LEU A 154 -7.17 -6.12 17.75
CA LEU A 154 -6.21 -5.03 17.55
C LEU A 154 -6.59 -3.76 18.31
N ARG A 155 -7.89 -3.44 18.44
CA ARG A 155 -8.33 -2.34 19.29
C ARG A 155 -8.03 -2.63 20.75
N ASP A 156 -8.29 -3.85 21.24
CA ASP A 156 -7.98 -4.25 22.61
C ASP A 156 -6.47 -4.17 22.89
N TYR A 157 -5.65 -4.62 21.95
CA TYR A 157 -4.20 -4.45 22.02
C TYR A 157 -3.80 -2.97 22.16
N LEU A 158 -4.37 -2.09 21.33
CA LEU A 158 -4.05 -0.66 21.36
C LEU A 158 -4.50 0.03 22.66
N HIS A 159 -5.60 -0.41 23.28
CA HIS A 159 -5.98 0.09 24.62
C HIS A 159 -4.89 -0.21 25.64
N VAL A 160 -4.44 -1.47 25.70
CA VAL A 160 -3.43 -1.91 26.65
C VAL A 160 -2.09 -1.23 26.36
N GLU A 161 -1.67 -1.17 25.10
CA GLU A 161 -0.41 -0.50 24.73
C GLU A 161 -0.47 1.00 25.08
N TRP A 162 -1.60 1.67 24.89
CA TRP A 162 -1.77 3.06 25.31
C TRP A 162 -1.66 3.24 26.82
N GLU A 163 -2.38 2.44 27.60
CA GLU A 163 -2.33 2.51 29.06
C GLU A 163 -0.90 2.30 29.58
N VAL A 164 -0.20 1.30 29.05
CA VAL A 164 1.19 0.99 29.45
C VAL A 164 2.18 2.09 29.05
N ARG A 165 2.02 2.71 27.86
CA ARG A 165 2.99 3.70 27.34
C ARG A 165 2.72 5.14 27.71
N ARG A 166 1.46 5.50 27.95
CA ARG A 166 1.02 6.86 28.21
C ARG A 166 0.50 7.06 29.63
N GLY A 167 0.27 6.00 30.40
CA GLY A 167 -0.22 6.07 31.78
C GLY A 167 -1.64 6.63 31.92
N THR A 168 -2.36 6.78 30.81
CA THR A 168 -3.73 7.30 30.75
C THR A 168 -4.63 6.29 30.06
N ARG A 169 -5.95 6.39 30.26
CA ARG A 169 -6.91 5.54 29.57
C ARG A 169 -7.36 6.19 28.26
N ARG A 170 -7.16 5.50 27.13
CA ARG A 170 -7.74 5.85 25.84
C ARG A 170 -8.56 4.69 25.30
N VAL A 171 -9.76 5.00 24.83
CA VAL A 171 -10.65 4.01 24.22
C VAL A 171 -10.54 4.07 22.70
N PHE A 172 -10.15 2.96 22.08
CA PHE A 172 -10.15 2.80 20.62
C PHE A 172 -11.46 2.15 20.16
N THR A 173 -12.40 2.96 19.67
CA THR A 173 -13.72 2.52 19.19
C THR A 173 -13.71 2.21 17.68
N VAL A 174 -14.84 1.75 17.16
CA VAL A 174 -15.05 1.58 15.71
C VAL A 174 -14.92 2.90 14.96
N ASP A 175 -15.26 4.03 15.59
CA ASP A 175 -15.18 5.36 14.97
C ASP A 175 -13.79 5.99 15.13
N SER A 176 -13.17 5.87 16.30
CA SER A 176 -11.87 6.48 16.57
C SER A 176 -10.69 5.67 16.00
N MET A 177 -10.89 4.39 15.70
CA MET A 177 -9.92 3.49 15.08
C MET A 177 -10.65 2.61 14.05
N LYS A 178 -11.10 3.26 12.98
CA LYS A 178 -11.91 2.62 11.95
C LYS A 178 -11.14 1.53 11.22
N ALA A 179 -11.76 0.37 11.12
CA ALA A 179 -11.24 -0.71 10.29
C ALA A 179 -11.81 -0.61 8.87
N SER A 180 -11.00 -0.88 7.86
CA SER A 180 -11.41 -0.82 6.46
C SER A 180 -10.71 -1.88 5.62
N HIS A 181 -11.49 -2.56 4.76
CA HIS A 181 -10.93 -3.36 3.68
C HIS A 181 -10.43 -2.46 2.56
N CYS A 182 -9.17 -2.65 2.18
CA CYS A 182 -8.63 -2.05 0.97
C CYS A 182 -9.11 -2.83 -0.25
N THR A 183 -9.41 -2.15 -1.34
CA THR A 183 -9.58 -2.83 -2.63
C THR A 183 -8.19 -3.01 -3.25
N VAL A 184 -7.71 -4.24 -3.32
CA VAL A 184 -6.34 -4.59 -3.74
C VAL A 184 -6.34 -5.54 -4.94
N PRO A 185 -5.20 -5.73 -5.64
CA PRO A 185 -5.09 -6.78 -6.65
C PRO A 185 -5.34 -8.14 -6.00
N LEU A 186 -6.23 -8.93 -6.59
CA LEU A 186 -6.64 -10.23 -6.06
C LEU A 186 -5.86 -11.35 -6.72
N GLN A 187 -5.74 -12.47 -6.00
CA GLN A 187 -5.22 -13.70 -6.58
C GLN A 187 -6.35 -14.51 -7.21
N ASP A 188 -5.99 -15.36 -8.17
CA ASP A 188 -6.89 -16.27 -8.88
C ASP A 188 -6.63 -17.74 -8.55
N ASN A 189 -5.70 -18.01 -7.63
CA ASN A 189 -5.38 -19.35 -7.13
C ASN A 189 -5.44 -19.38 -5.59
N SER A 190 -5.29 -20.56 -5.01
CA SER A 190 -5.44 -20.79 -3.56
C SER A 190 -4.12 -20.73 -2.78
N SER A 191 -2.98 -20.53 -3.43
CA SER A 191 -1.65 -20.76 -2.84
C SER A 191 -0.71 -19.55 -2.86
N ASP A 192 -1.04 -18.49 -3.58
CA ASP A 192 -0.20 -17.30 -3.73
C ASP A 192 -0.49 -16.21 -2.68
N CYS A 193 -1.34 -16.47 -1.66
CA CYS A 193 -1.71 -15.47 -0.64
C CYS A 193 -0.47 -14.86 0.03
N GLY A 194 0.53 -15.68 0.35
CA GLY A 194 1.82 -15.20 0.90
C GLY A 194 2.63 -14.35 -0.08
N LEU A 195 2.59 -14.64 -1.39
CA LEU A 195 3.28 -13.81 -2.38
C LEU A 195 2.61 -12.46 -2.57
N TYR A 196 1.27 -12.44 -2.56
CA TYR A 196 0.49 -11.21 -2.60
C TYR A 196 0.76 -10.37 -1.34
N LEU A 197 0.84 -10.99 -0.17
CA LEU A 197 1.25 -10.31 1.06
C LEU A 197 2.63 -9.63 0.88
N LEU A 198 3.64 -10.37 0.41
CA LEU A 198 4.97 -9.81 0.17
C LEU A 198 4.94 -8.66 -0.84
N GLN A 199 4.17 -8.82 -1.92
CA GLN A 199 4.00 -7.76 -2.92
C GLN A 199 3.28 -6.53 -2.36
N TYR A 200 2.28 -6.69 -1.48
CA TYR A 200 1.63 -5.56 -0.81
C TYR A 200 2.63 -4.77 0.03
N VAL A 201 3.47 -5.45 0.81
CA VAL A 201 4.53 -4.82 1.61
C VAL A 201 5.50 -4.09 0.70
N GLU A 202 6.00 -4.74 -0.36
CA GLU A 202 6.95 -4.16 -1.28
C GLU A 202 6.39 -2.92 -2.00
N SER A 203 5.15 -2.99 -2.50
CA SER A 203 4.49 -1.85 -3.14
C SER A 203 4.23 -0.71 -2.16
N PHE A 204 3.94 -1.01 -0.89
CA PHE A 204 3.82 0.00 0.17
C PHE A 204 5.15 0.71 0.43
N VAL A 205 6.27 -0.03 0.43
CA VAL A 205 7.58 0.57 0.67
C VAL A 205 8.05 1.39 -0.55
N GLN A 206 7.81 0.90 -1.76
CA GLN A 206 8.26 1.57 -2.99
C GLN A 206 7.46 2.83 -3.31
N ASN A 207 6.13 2.77 -3.16
CA ASN A 207 5.22 3.88 -3.43
C ASN A 207 4.15 3.93 -2.32
N PRO A 208 4.46 4.58 -1.18
CA PRO A 208 3.65 4.52 0.02
C PRO A 208 2.28 5.17 -0.17
N VAL A 209 1.31 4.69 0.61
CA VAL A 209 0.02 5.38 0.75
C VAL A 209 0.25 6.66 1.55
N VAL A 210 -0.15 7.80 0.98
CA VAL A 210 0.01 9.13 1.58
C VAL A 210 -1.34 9.75 1.97
N HIS A 211 -2.43 9.32 1.34
CA HIS A 211 -3.77 9.85 1.58
C HIS A 211 -4.69 8.76 2.14
N PHE A 212 -4.96 8.81 3.44
CA PHE A 212 -5.67 7.79 4.19
C PHE A 212 -7.18 7.99 4.21
N ASP A 213 -7.78 8.50 3.14
CA ASP A 213 -9.24 8.60 3.07
C ASP A 213 -9.87 7.26 2.70
N LEU A 214 -10.79 6.79 3.54
CA LEU A 214 -11.29 5.41 3.51
C LEU A 214 -12.59 5.33 2.68
N PRO A 215 -12.80 4.24 1.91
CA PRO A 215 -11.91 3.08 1.74
C PRO A 215 -10.76 3.33 0.76
N LEU A 216 -9.59 2.74 1.05
CA LEU A 216 -8.44 2.84 0.15
C LEU A 216 -8.62 1.99 -1.10
N ARG A 217 -8.35 2.62 -2.25
CA ARG A 217 -8.49 2.01 -3.57
C ARG A 217 -7.15 1.77 -4.22
N LEU A 218 -6.74 0.51 -4.25
CA LEU A 218 -5.42 0.02 -4.66
C LEU A 218 -5.56 -1.11 -5.71
N GLU A 219 -6.67 -1.23 -6.45
CA GLU A 219 -6.93 -2.37 -7.35
C GLU A 219 -5.91 -2.49 -8.49
N ARG A 220 -5.26 -1.37 -8.82
CA ARG A 220 -4.18 -1.25 -9.82
C ARG A 220 -2.89 -0.81 -9.14
N TRP A 221 -2.55 -1.43 -8.01
CA TRP A 221 -1.32 -1.07 -7.31
C TRP A 221 -0.09 -1.64 -8.02
N PHE A 222 -0.22 -2.85 -8.54
CA PHE A 222 0.80 -3.53 -9.35
C PHE A 222 0.15 -4.46 -10.38
N PRO A 223 0.82 -4.71 -11.52
CA PRO A 223 0.39 -5.71 -12.48
C PRO A 223 0.59 -7.12 -11.92
N ARG A 224 -0.34 -8.03 -12.25
CA ARG A 224 -0.33 -9.42 -11.75
C ARG A 224 0.94 -10.19 -12.12
N GLN A 225 1.56 -9.85 -13.24
CA GLN A 225 2.80 -10.46 -13.73
C GLN A 225 3.97 -10.28 -12.77
N GLN A 226 3.98 -9.23 -11.93
CA GLN A 226 5.02 -9.07 -10.91
C GLN A 226 4.96 -10.21 -9.90
N VAL A 227 3.76 -10.61 -9.44
CA VAL A 227 3.61 -11.69 -8.46
C VAL A 227 4.03 -13.05 -9.03
N TRP A 228 3.73 -13.32 -10.31
CA TRP A 228 4.03 -14.62 -10.94
C TRP A 228 5.51 -14.98 -10.92
N ARG A 229 6.41 -14.01 -11.03
CA ARG A 229 7.87 -14.25 -11.03
C ARG A 229 8.45 -14.35 -9.62
N LYS A 230 7.73 -13.88 -8.60
CA LYS A 230 8.25 -13.78 -7.23
C LYS A 230 8.71 -15.10 -6.64
N ARG A 231 8.06 -16.22 -6.96
CA ARG A 231 8.51 -17.53 -6.45
C ARG A 231 9.95 -17.81 -6.88
N GLU A 232 10.26 -17.57 -8.15
CA GLU A 232 11.60 -17.82 -8.69
C GLU A 232 12.61 -16.75 -8.24
N GLU A 233 12.19 -15.49 -8.15
CA GLU A 233 13.02 -14.40 -7.62
C GLU A 233 13.42 -14.66 -6.16
N ILE A 234 12.46 -15.04 -5.30
CA ILE A 234 12.71 -15.38 -3.90
C ILE A 234 13.62 -16.61 -3.81
N ARG A 235 13.36 -17.65 -4.60
CA ARG A 235 14.21 -18.85 -4.64
C ARG A 235 15.65 -18.49 -5.00
N SER A 236 15.83 -17.72 -6.08
CA SER A 236 17.14 -17.30 -6.56
C SER A 236 17.88 -16.49 -5.49
N LEU A 237 17.19 -15.55 -4.86
CA LEU A 237 17.73 -14.72 -3.78
C LEU A 237 18.17 -15.58 -2.57
N VAL A 238 17.35 -16.54 -2.15
CA VAL A 238 17.69 -17.43 -1.03
C VAL A 238 18.94 -18.26 -1.35
N MET A 239 19.04 -18.82 -2.55
CA MET A 239 20.21 -19.61 -2.97
C MET A 239 21.47 -18.74 -3.06
N GLU A 240 21.35 -17.51 -3.56
CA GLU A 240 22.44 -16.54 -3.60
C GLU A 240 22.94 -16.16 -2.20
N LEU A 241 22.02 -15.81 -1.29
CA LEU A 241 22.36 -15.47 0.09
C LEU A 241 23.03 -16.65 0.81
N HIS A 242 22.54 -17.87 0.60
CA HIS A 242 23.16 -19.09 1.14
C HIS A 242 24.60 -19.27 0.65
N GLY A 243 24.85 -19.11 -0.65
CA GLY A 243 26.21 -19.19 -1.22
C GLY A 243 27.17 -18.15 -0.67
N ARG A 244 26.69 -16.91 -0.43
CA ARG A 244 27.50 -15.83 0.17
C ARG A 244 27.89 -16.14 1.62
N GLN A 245 26.98 -16.70 2.41
CA GLN A 245 27.26 -17.08 3.81
C GLN A 245 28.25 -18.25 3.89
N GLY A 246 28.22 -19.19 2.95
CA GLY A 246 29.17 -20.32 2.88
C GLY A 246 30.61 -19.93 2.51
N ASN A 247 30.81 -18.86 1.74
CA ASN A 247 32.14 -18.41 1.30
C ASN A 247 32.86 -17.46 2.31
N GLY A 248 32.18 -17.01 3.37
CA GLY A 248 32.76 -16.13 4.39
C GLY A 248 33.54 -16.84 5.51
N GLY A 249 33.56 -18.18 5.54
CA GLY A 249 34.18 -18.98 6.62
C GLY A 249 35.65 -19.37 6.42
N SER A 250 36.30 -18.93 5.34
CA SER A 250 37.62 -19.43 4.93
C SER A 250 38.71 -18.35 4.89
N SER A 251 38.78 -17.47 5.88
CA SER A 251 40.01 -16.69 6.14
C SER A 251 40.08 -16.21 7.59
N CYS A 252 40.55 -17.10 8.46
CA CYS A 252 41.23 -16.78 9.72
C CYS A 252 42.12 -18.01 10.03
N ARG A 253 43.38 -17.96 9.61
CA ARG A 253 44.48 -18.76 10.17
C ARG A 253 45.51 -17.79 10.72
#